data_AF-T0U3J7-F1
#
_entry.id   AF-T0U3J7-F1
#
_cell.length_a   1.000
_cell.length_b   1.000
_cell.length_c   1.000
_cell.angle_alpha   90.00
_cell.angle_beta   90.00
_cell.angle_gamma   90.00
#
_symmetry.space_group_name_H-M   'P 1'
#
loop_
_entity.id
_entity.type
_entity.pdbx_description
1 polymer ?
#
loop_
_entity_poly.entity_id
_entity_poly.type
_entity_poly.pdbx_seq_one_letter_code
_entity_poly.pdbx_strand_id
1 'polypeptide(L)' 'MDAVIDFVRTEPAGKATSLWLSYEPENNQARSCYLHYGFKETGEVIEDEIVAIYDLTTKN' A
#
# COMPACT_ATOMS: atom_id res chain seq x y z
N MET A 1 -1.69 -1.94 -10.09
CA MET A 1 -2.09 -2.09 -8.66
C MET A 1 -3.38 -2.87 -8.54
N ASP A 2 -4.37 -2.65 -9.43
CA ASP A 2 -5.65 -3.41 -9.47
C ASP A 2 -5.47 -4.93 -9.29
N ALA A 3 -4.68 -5.57 -10.15
CA ALA A 3 -4.44 -7.01 -10.07
C ALA A 3 -3.84 -7.49 -8.74
N VAL A 4 -3.05 -6.65 -8.07
CA VAL A 4 -2.48 -6.97 -6.75
C VAL A 4 -3.58 -6.90 -5.70
N ILE A 5 -4.37 -5.83 -5.68
CA ILE A 5 -5.49 -5.65 -4.74
C ILE A 5 -6.52 -6.77 -4.92
N ASP A 6 -6.86 -7.13 -6.15
CA ASP A 6 -7.78 -8.23 -6.45
C ASP A 6 -7.23 -9.57 -5.94
N PHE A 7 -5.96 -9.84 -6.22
CA PHE A 7 -5.31 -11.08 -5.76
C PHE A 7 -5.31 -11.18 -4.23
N VAL A 8 -4.90 -10.12 -3.52
CA VAL A 8 -4.80 -10.16 -2.05
C VAL A 8 -6.15 -10.24 -1.35
N ARG A 9 -7.25 -9.91 -2.05
CA ARG A 9 -8.62 -10.10 -1.55
C ARG A 9 -9.14 -11.53 -1.75
N THR A 10 -8.40 -12.39 -2.46
CA THR A 10 -8.76 -13.80 -2.72
C THR A 10 -7.91 -14.78 -1.90
N GLU A 11 -8.45 -15.96 -1.58
CA GLU A 11 -7.72 -17.00 -0.86
C GLU A 11 -6.55 -17.55 -1.71
N PRO A 12 -5.38 -17.85 -1.11
CA PRO A 12 -5.10 -17.89 0.34
C PRO A 12 -4.67 -16.55 0.97
N ALA A 13 -4.50 -15.49 0.16
CA ALA A 13 -4.04 -14.18 0.62
C ALA A 13 -5.13 -13.39 1.39
N GLY A 14 -6.41 -13.66 1.10
CA GLY A 14 -7.63 -12.97 1.58
C GLY A 14 -7.85 -12.89 3.09
N LYS A 15 -6.94 -13.41 3.91
CA LYS A 15 -6.91 -13.20 5.37
C LYS A 15 -6.18 -11.93 5.80
N ALA A 16 -5.43 -11.30 4.90
CA ALA A 16 -4.73 -10.06 5.19
C ALA A 16 -5.71 -8.90 5.41
N THR A 17 -5.45 -8.08 6.43
CA THR A 17 -6.25 -6.88 6.74
C THR A 17 -5.62 -5.60 6.20
N SER A 18 -4.36 -5.65 5.76
CA SER A 18 -3.66 -4.51 5.17
C SER A 18 -2.59 -4.94 4.17
N LEU A 19 -2.23 -4.01 3.28
CA LEU A 19 -0.98 -4.06 2.52
C LEU A 19 0.01 -3.06 3.08
N TRP A 20 1.27 -3.46 3.08
CA TRP A 20 2.39 -2.66 3.53
C TRP A 20 3.40 -2.56 2.39
N LEU A 21 3.93 -1.36 2.15
CA LEU A 21 5.05 -1.13 1.25
C LEU A 21 5.86 0.07 1.73
N SER A 22 7.07 0.17 1.22
CA SER A 22 7.95 1.31 1.37
C SER A 22 8.40 1.83 0.00
N TYR A 23 8.80 3.09 -0.07
CA TYR A 23 9.40 3.69 -1.27
C TYR A 23 10.32 4.87 -0.93
N GLU A 24 11.35 5.05 -1.76
CA GLU A 24 12.23 6.22 -1.71
C GLU A 24 11.47 7.55 -1.82
N PRO A 25 11.77 8.56 -0.97
CA PRO A 25 11.10 9.86 -0.98
C PRO A 25 11.09 10.57 -2.33
N GLU A 26 12.14 10.37 -3.14
CA GLU A 26 12.31 11.00 -4.46
C GLU A 26 11.42 10.34 -5.52
N ASN A 27 10.88 9.15 -5.28
CA ASN A 27 10.03 8.42 -6.20
C ASN A 27 8.59 8.96 -6.20
N ASN A 28 8.45 10.19 -6.67
CA ASN A 28 7.18 10.91 -6.76
C ASN A 28 6.10 10.16 -7.56
N GLN A 29 6.50 9.36 -8.55
CA GLN A 29 5.57 8.56 -9.34
C GLN A 29 4.97 7.43 -8.50
N ALA A 30 5.79 6.69 -7.75
CA ALA A 30 5.33 5.66 -6.84
C ALA A 30 4.42 6.26 -5.74
N ARG A 31 4.87 7.34 -5.10
CA ARG A 31 4.08 8.09 -4.10
C ARG A 31 2.70 8.47 -4.62
N SER A 32 2.65 9.10 -5.80
CA SER A 32 1.37 9.53 -6.41
C SER A 32 0.47 8.32 -6.72
N CYS A 33 1.02 7.23 -7.23
CA CYS A 33 0.29 5.99 -7.51
C CYS A 33 -0.32 5.42 -6.22
N TYR A 34 0.47 5.24 -5.16
CA TYR A 34 0.01 4.65 -3.91
C TYR A 34 -1.06 5.49 -3.22
N LEU A 35 -0.86 6.81 -3.13
CA LEU A 35 -1.84 7.73 -2.55
C LEU A 35 -3.15 7.75 -3.36
N HIS A 36 -3.06 7.71 -4.70
CA HIS A 36 -4.23 7.63 -5.57
C HIS A 36 -5.06 6.36 -5.32
N TYR A 37 -4.39 5.24 -5.09
CA TYR A 37 -5.04 3.97 -4.76
C TYR A 37 -5.59 3.90 -3.33
N GLY A 38 -5.26 4.86 -2.46
CA GLY A 38 -5.76 4.96 -1.10
C GLY A 38 -4.80 4.44 -0.02
N PHE A 39 -3.53 4.18 -0.36
CA PHE A 39 -2.51 4.00 0.67
C PHE A 39 -2.35 5.30 1.47
N LYS A 40 -1.99 5.17 2.76
CA LYS A 40 -1.70 6.28 3.65
C LYS A 40 -0.28 6.14 4.19
N GLU A 41 0.51 7.20 4.05
CA GLU A 41 1.83 7.29 4.67
C GLU A 41 1.68 7.21 6.20
N THR A 42 2.49 6.37 6.84
CA THR A 42 2.42 6.15 8.30
C THR A 42 3.18 7.21 9.09
N GLY A 43 4.06 7.96 8.41
CA GLY A 43 5.06 8.83 9.02
C GLY A 43 6.32 8.09 9.46
N GLU A 44 6.38 6.76 9.30
CA GLU A 44 7.58 5.97 9.51
C GLU A 44 8.47 5.99 8.27
N VAL A 45 9.79 6.05 8.52
CA VAL A 45 10.83 5.91 7.50
C VAL A 45 11.72 4.74 7.91
N ILE A 46 11.88 3.76 7.03
CA ILE A 46 12.68 2.55 7.27
C ILE A 46 13.68 2.43 6.13
N GLU A 47 14.97 2.36 6.47
CA GLU A 47 16.06 2.32 5.47
C GLU A 47 15.95 3.46 4.44
N ASP A 48 15.65 4.67 4.94
CA ASP A 48 15.41 5.90 4.17
C ASP A 48 14.14 5.89 3.28
N GLU A 49 13.37 4.81 3.26
CA GLU A 49 12.11 4.71 2.52
C GLU A 49 10.88 5.07 3.37
N ILE A 50 9.93 5.80 2.77
CA ILE A 50 8.64 6.15 3.36
C ILE A 50 7.73 4.93 3.38
N VAL A 51 7.17 4.61 4.55
CA VAL A 51 6.22 3.52 4.71
C VAL A 51 4.78 3.98 4.47
N ALA A 52 4.02 3.19 3.71
CA ALA A 52 2.60 3.42 3.49
C ALA A 52 1.77 2.14 3.63
N ILE A 53 0.55 2.30 4.14
CA ILE A 53 -0.38 1.19 4.41
C ILE A 53 -1.68 1.39 3.65
N TYR A 54 -2.20 0.33 3.03
CA TYR A 54 -3.56 0.26 2.49
C TYR A 54 -4.42 -0.65 3.36
N ASP A 55 -5.57 -0.15 3.80
CA ASP A 55 -6.53 -0.91 4.59
C ASP A 55 -7.42 -1.76 3.67
N LEU A 56 -7.31 -3.08 3.77
CA LEU A 56 -8.11 -4.02 2.98
C LEU A 56 -9.52 -4.24 3.57
N THR A 57 -9.77 -3.82 4.81
CA THR A 57 -11.07 -3.99 5.50
C THR A 57 -12.08 -2.93 5.12
N THR A 58 -11.62 -1.74 4.72
CA THR A 58 -12.47 -0.67 4.20
C THR A 58 -12.99 -1.09 2.82
N LYS A 59 -14.31 -1.28 2.71
CA LYS A 59 -14.98 -1.44 1.40
C LYS A 59 -15.29 -0.04 0.88
N ASN A 60 -14.70 0.30 -0.27
CA ASN A 60 -15.11 1.48 -1.05
C ASN A 60 -16.53 1.33 -1.57
#